data_AF-A0A3N9VBE4-F1
#
_entry.id   AF-A0A3N9VBE4-F1
#
_cell.length_a   1.000
_cell.length_b   1.000
_cell.length_c   1.000
_cell.angle_alpha   90.00
_cell.angle_beta   90.00
_cell.angle_gamma   90.00
#
_symmetry.space_group_name_H-M   'P 1'
#
loop_
_entity.id
_entity.type
_entity.pdbx_description
1 polymer ?
#
loop_
_entity_poly.entity_id
_entity_poly.type
_entity_poly.pdbx_seq_one_letter_code
_entity_poly.pdbx_strand_id
1 'polypeptide(L)'
;LLQLPFPLELDAIKAGRYQGETQGTTMRWTLTPALPLNGRTILVVDDILDEGITLAEIMRYCREAGADRVLTAVLIDKQLGREKPCTPDFVGLETENRYLFGYGLDYKNHLRNWPGIYACKTVY
;
A
#
# COMPACT_ATOMS: atom_id res chain seq x y z
N LEU A 1 11.68 -14.13 16.04
CA LEU A 1 10.90 -13.37 17.03
C LEU A 1 9.65 -12.84 16.35
N LEU A 2 8.48 -13.02 16.95
CA LEU A 2 7.21 -12.48 16.47
C LEU A 2 7.18 -10.97 16.77
N GLN A 3 6.99 -10.14 15.75
CA GLN A 3 7.11 -8.67 15.89
C GLN A 3 5.80 -7.98 16.28
N LEU A 4 4.66 -8.68 16.19
CA LEU A 4 3.33 -8.21 16.62
C LEU A 4 2.77 -9.15 17.69
N PRO A 5 3.16 -9.01 18.97
CA PRO A 5 2.86 -9.98 20.04
C PRO A 5 1.44 -9.83 20.60
N PHE A 6 0.44 -9.88 19.72
CA PHE A 6 -0.99 -9.82 20.06
C PHE A 6 -1.83 -10.60 19.05
N PRO A 7 -3.06 -11.03 19.40
CA PRO A 7 -3.96 -11.72 18.47
C PRO A 7 -4.34 -10.84 17.26
N LEU A 8 -4.26 -11.42 16.07
CA LEU A 8 -4.66 -10.77 14.82
C LEU A 8 -5.20 -11.80 13.82
N GLU A 9 -5.97 -11.32 12.84
CA GLU A 9 -6.40 -12.08 11.67
C GLU A 9 -5.74 -11.48 10.42
N LEU A 10 -5.45 -12.33 9.43
CA LEU A 10 -4.86 -11.93 8.16
C LEU A 10 -5.87 -12.11 7.04
N ASP A 11 -5.92 -11.11 6.16
CA ASP A 11 -6.70 -11.12 4.93
C ASP A 11 -5.91 -10.40 3.83
N ALA A 12 -6.39 -10.41 2.59
CA ALA A 12 -5.71 -9.80 1.47
C ALA A 12 -6.66 -8.97 0.59
N ILE A 13 -6.12 -7.88 0.07
CA ILE A 13 -6.76 -7.04 -0.94
C ILE A 13 -5.87 -7.03 -2.17
N LYS A 14 -6.47 -7.13 -3.36
CA LYS A 14 -5.80 -6.86 -4.62
C LYS A 14 -6.63 -5.89 -5.44
N ALA A 15 -6.16 -4.66 -5.51
CA ALA A 15 -6.80 -3.60 -6.26
C ALA A 15 -5.75 -2.81 -7.06
N GLY A 16 -6.11 -2.29 -8.23
CA GLY A 16 -5.21 -1.50 -9.07
C GLY A 16 -5.97 -0.59 -10.03
N ARG A 17 -5.26 0.37 -10.65
CA ARG A 17 -5.84 1.33 -11.60
C ARG A 17 -5.74 0.81 -13.04
N TYR A 18 -6.72 1.16 -13.88
CA TYR A 18 -6.64 0.92 -15.32
C TYR A 18 -5.55 1.81 -15.95
N GLN A 19 -4.59 1.20 -16.65
CA GLN A 19 -3.50 1.91 -17.36
C GLN A 19 -3.89 2.36 -18.80
N GLY A 20 -5.13 2.11 -19.24
CA GLY A 20 -5.49 2.11 -20.65
C GLY A 20 -6.11 3.39 -21.23
N GLU A 21 -6.77 4.24 -20.43
CA GLU A 21 -7.44 5.43 -20.95
C GLU A 21 -7.18 6.63 -20.04
N THR A 22 -6.85 7.75 -20.69
CA THR A 22 -6.64 9.09 -20.14
C THR A 22 -7.64 9.39 -19.02
N GLN A 23 -7.13 9.56 -17.79
CA GLN A 23 -7.87 9.71 -16.53
C GLN A 23 -8.48 8.41 -15.96
N GLY A 24 -7.63 7.44 -15.61
CA GLY A 24 -8.02 6.25 -14.85
C GLY A 24 -8.45 6.57 -13.40
N THR A 25 -9.67 7.08 -13.22
CA THR A 25 -10.29 7.31 -11.91
C THR A 25 -10.91 6.04 -11.32
N THR A 26 -11.23 5.04 -12.15
CA THR A 26 -11.90 3.81 -11.68
C THR A 26 -10.90 2.75 -11.22
N MET A 27 -11.07 2.29 -9.99
CA MET A 27 -10.31 1.20 -9.39
C MET A 27 -10.85 -0.16 -9.81
N ARG A 28 -9.95 -1.08 -10.17
CA ARG A 28 -10.25 -2.48 -10.48
C ARG A 28 -9.92 -3.34 -9.28
N TRP A 29 -10.95 -3.91 -8.67
CA TRP A 29 -10.82 -4.89 -7.59
C TRP A 29 -10.70 -6.30 -8.19
N THR A 30 -9.64 -7.02 -7.83
CA THR A 30 -9.42 -8.42 -8.22
C THR A 30 -9.56 -9.37 -7.03
N LEU A 31 -9.30 -8.87 -5.82
CA LEU A 31 -9.55 -9.57 -4.56
C LEU A 31 -10.02 -8.56 -3.52
N THR A 32 -11.17 -8.86 -2.91
CA THR A 32 -11.71 -8.14 -1.75
C THR A 32 -11.54 -8.99 -0.50
N PRO A 33 -11.56 -8.39 0.70
CA PRO A 33 -11.46 -9.13 1.95
C PRO A 33 -12.52 -10.23 2.05
N ALA A 34 -12.13 -11.39 2.56
CA ALA A 34 -13.03 -12.49 2.87
C ALA A 34 -13.64 -12.34 4.28
N LEU A 35 -12.92 -11.71 5.21
CA LEU A 35 -13.38 -11.43 6.56
C LEU A 35 -14.24 -10.15 6.59
N PRO A 36 -15.32 -10.13 7.40
CA PRO A 36 -16.14 -8.94 7.53
C PRO A 36 -15.36 -7.83 8.22
N LEU A 37 -15.35 -6.62 7.63
CA LEU A 37 -14.63 -5.47 8.18
C LEU A 37 -15.44 -4.70 9.24
N ASN A 38 -16.77 -4.86 9.27
CA ASN A 38 -17.67 -4.11 10.14
C ASN A 38 -17.34 -4.30 11.62
N GLY A 39 -17.19 -3.22 12.38
CA GLY A 39 -16.91 -3.24 13.81
C GLY A 39 -15.48 -3.68 14.17
N ARG A 40 -14.54 -3.59 13.22
CA ARG A 40 -13.14 -4.01 13.43
C ARG A 40 -12.16 -2.85 13.32
N THR A 41 -11.04 -2.98 14.02
CA THR A 41 -9.82 -2.22 13.70
C THR A 41 -9.09 -2.92 12.57
N ILE A 42 -8.90 -2.22 11.46
CA ILE A 42 -8.20 -2.71 10.28
C ILE A 42 -6.83 -2.00 10.20
N LEU A 43 -5.77 -2.79 10.03
CA LEU A 43 -4.44 -2.28 9.66
C LEU A 43 -4.15 -2.68 8.22
N VAL A 44 -4.18 -1.72 7.30
CA VAL A 44 -3.78 -1.94 5.91
C VAL A 44 -2.26 -1.87 5.84
N VAL A 45 -1.63 -2.93 5.33
CA VAL A 45 -0.17 -3.00 5.17
C VAL A 45 0.16 -3.00 3.68
N ASP A 46 1.01 -2.07 3.24
CA ASP A 46 1.46 -1.98 1.86
C ASP A 46 3.00 -1.82 1.80
N ASP A 47 3.62 -2.17 0.68
CA ASP A 47 5.07 -2.07 0.55
C ASP A 47 5.55 -0.62 0.35
N ILE A 48 4.80 0.20 -0.42
CA ILE A 48 5.18 1.58 -0.70
C ILE A 48 3.99 2.53 -0.83
N LEU A 49 4.10 3.68 -0.18
CA LEU A 49 3.28 4.84 -0.46
C LEU A 49 3.93 5.73 -1.53
N ASP A 50 3.53 5.53 -2.79
CA ASP A 50 3.88 6.42 -3.90
C ASP A 50 2.91 7.62 -3.97
N GLU A 51 2.04 7.69 -4.98
CA GLU A 51 1.02 8.75 -5.08
C GLU A 51 -0.12 8.62 -4.06
N GLY A 52 -0.27 7.46 -3.41
CA GLY A 52 -1.27 7.22 -2.36
C GLY A 52 -2.71 7.05 -2.82
N ILE A 53 -3.00 7.15 -4.11
CA ILE A 53 -4.38 7.07 -4.63
C ILE A 53 -5.01 5.69 -4.35
N THR A 54 -4.28 4.60 -4.60
CA THR A 54 -4.77 3.25 -4.32
C THR A 54 -5.00 3.03 -2.82
N LEU A 55 -4.05 3.42 -1.97
CA LEU A 55 -4.16 3.25 -0.52
C LEU A 55 -5.33 4.06 0.04
N ALA A 56 -5.50 5.32 -0.40
CA ALA A 56 -6.62 6.16 0.00
C ALA A 56 -7.97 5.53 -0.36
N GLU A 57 -8.09 4.93 -1.55
CA GLU A 57 -9.31 4.21 -1.94
C GLU A 57 -9.55 2.97 -1.06
N ILE A 58 -8.50 2.18 -0.77
CA ILE A 58 -8.62 1.02 0.11
C ILE A 58 -9.08 1.46 1.50
N MET A 59 -8.54 2.56 2.02
CA MET A 59 -8.98 3.12 3.30
C MET A 59 -10.45 3.54 3.25
N ARG A 60 -10.89 4.18 2.16
CA ARG A 60 -12.31 4.55 1.95
C ARG A 60 -13.20 3.31 1.93
N TYR A 61 -12.83 2.29 1.17
CA TYR A 61 -13.54 1.01 1.10
C TYR A 61 -13.69 0.37 2.49
N CYS A 62 -12.62 0.32 3.30
CA CYS A 62 -12.70 -0.24 4.65
C CYS A 62 -13.65 0.53 5.57
N ARG A 63 -13.66 1.87 5.49
CA ARG A 63 -14.59 2.72 6.26
C ARG A 63 -16.04 2.50 5.84
N GLU A 64 -16.29 2.44 4.54
CA GLU A 64 -17.64 2.19 3.98
C GLU A 64 -18.15 0.79 4.32
N ALA A 65 -17.26 -0.18 4.50
CA ALA A 65 -17.58 -1.52 4.99
C ALA A 65 -17.82 -1.58 6.52
N GLY A 66 -17.82 -0.44 7.21
CA GLY A 66 -18.16 -0.33 8.63
C GLY A 66 -17.01 -0.56 9.61
N ALA A 67 -15.75 -0.47 9.16
CA ALA A 67 -14.61 -0.57 10.08
C ALA A 67 -14.63 0.55 11.14
N ASP A 68 -14.42 0.20 12.41
CA ASP A 68 -14.38 1.16 13.53
C ASP A 68 -13.15 2.07 13.44
N ARG A 69 -12.04 1.50 12.95
CA ARG A 69 -10.78 2.21 12.76
C ARG A 69 -10.02 1.63 11.58
N VAL A 70 -9.47 2.50 10.75
CA VAL A 70 -8.60 2.12 9.63
C VAL A 70 -7.24 2.78 9.83
N LEU A 71 -6.25 1.96 10.12
CA LEU A 71 -4.84 2.31 10.25
C LEU A 71 -4.08 1.83 9.01
N THR A 72 -2.91 2.41 8.78
CA THR A 72 -2.06 2.13 7.63
C THR A 72 -0.60 2.01 8.06
N ALA A 73 0.07 0.98 7.55
CA ALA A 73 1.52 0.81 7.70
C ALA A 73 2.14 0.61 6.31
N VAL A 74 3.14 1.41 5.99
CA VAL A 74 3.92 1.26 4.76
C VAL A 74 5.39 1.05 5.08
N LEU A 75 6.04 0.16 4.35
CA LEU A 75 7.48 0.02 4.50
C LEU A 75 8.22 1.28 4.02
N ILE A 76 7.77 1.86 2.90
CA ILE A 76 8.41 3.04 2.31
C ILE A 76 7.39 4.15 2.05
N ASP A 77 7.72 5.38 2.43
CA ASP A 77 7.01 6.59 2.01
C ASP A 77 7.88 7.45 1.07
N LYS A 78 7.42 7.67 -0.16
CA LYS A 78 8.15 8.50 -1.14
C LYS A 78 7.89 9.98 -0.95
N GLN A 79 8.94 10.77 -0.77
CA GLN A 79 8.86 12.22 -0.76
C GLN A 79 8.72 12.77 -2.18
N LEU A 80 7.47 13.04 -2.59
CA LEU A 80 7.13 13.51 -3.93
C LEU A 80 7.18 15.04 -4.09
N GLY A 81 7.35 15.79 -2.99
CA GLY A 81 7.31 17.25 -3.00
C GLY A 81 5.91 17.85 -3.29
N ARG A 82 4.86 17.03 -3.20
CA ARG A 82 3.44 17.41 -3.35
C ARG A 82 2.60 16.64 -2.33
N GLU A 83 1.43 17.18 -2.01
CA GLU A 83 0.49 16.51 -1.11
C GLU A 83 -0.02 15.19 -1.70
N LYS A 84 -0.25 14.22 -0.81
CA LYS A 84 -0.84 12.91 -1.09
C LYS A 84 -2.28 12.89 -0.54
N PRO A 85 -3.17 12.07 -1.11
CA PRO A 85 -4.55 11.95 -0.62
C PRO A 85 -4.65 11.24 0.75
N CYS A 86 -3.57 10.65 1.24
CA CYS A 86 -3.48 10.03 2.54
C CYS A 86 -2.06 10.14 3.12
N THR A 87 -2.00 10.06 4.45
CA THR A 87 -0.75 9.97 5.23
C THR A 87 -0.80 8.65 6.00
N PRO A 88 0.28 7.85 5.98
CA PRO A 88 0.31 6.58 6.67
C PRO A 88 0.51 6.76 8.17
N ASP A 89 -0.10 5.89 8.99
CA ASP A 89 0.07 5.95 10.46
C ASP A 89 1.44 5.43 10.90
N PHE A 90 2.00 4.49 10.16
CA PHE A 90 3.32 3.89 10.42
C PHE A 90 4.15 3.86 9.13
N VAL A 91 5.36 4.43 9.20
CA VAL A 91 6.33 4.43 8.10
C VAL A 91 7.60 3.71 8.55
N GLY A 92 8.08 2.77 7.73
CA GLY A 92 9.37 2.14 7.95
C GLY A 92 10.55 3.06 7.57
N LEU A 93 10.53 3.56 6.33
CA LEU A 93 11.58 4.40 5.75
C LEU A 93 10.96 5.49 4.87
N GLU A 94 11.60 6.66 4.85
CA GLU A 94 11.31 7.71 3.88
C GLU A 94 12.38 7.72 2.79
N THR A 95 11.97 7.92 1.54
CA THR A 95 12.91 7.96 0.41
C THR A 95 12.56 9.06 -0.58
N GLU A 96 13.56 9.56 -1.30
CA GLU A 96 13.34 10.42 -2.48
C GLU A 96 12.50 9.69 -3.55
N ASN A 97 11.99 10.45 -4.52
CA ASN A 97 11.24 9.90 -5.64
C ASN A 97 12.14 9.15 -6.64
N ARG A 98 12.51 7.91 -6.30
CA ARG A 98 13.26 6.99 -7.15
C ARG A 98 12.46 5.72 -7.41
N TYR A 99 12.77 5.04 -8.52
CA TYR A 99 12.22 3.71 -8.74
C TYR A 99 12.92 2.72 -7.81
N LEU A 100 12.15 2.07 -6.94
CA LEU A 100 12.65 1.13 -5.92
C LEU A 100 12.22 -0.30 -6.25
N PHE A 101 13.02 -1.28 -5.83
CA PHE A 101 12.73 -2.71 -5.95
C PHE A 101 13.40 -3.51 -4.84
N GLY A 102 12.96 -4.75 -4.64
CA GLY A 102 13.43 -5.62 -3.57
C GLY A 102 12.56 -5.53 -2.32
N TYR A 103 12.69 -6.51 -1.43
CA TYR A 103 11.92 -6.61 -0.19
C TYR A 103 10.38 -6.49 -0.38
N GLY A 104 9.85 -7.14 -1.43
CA GLY A 104 8.42 -7.10 -1.80
C GLY A 104 8.13 -6.25 -3.05
N LEU A 105 8.88 -5.17 -3.24
CA LEU A 105 8.75 -4.25 -4.38
C LEU A 105 9.26 -4.91 -5.66
N ASP A 106 8.56 -4.71 -6.78
CA ASP A 106 9.02 -5.23 -8.07
C ASP A 106 9.69 -4.22 -8.97
N TYR A 107 10.53 -4.76 -9.85
CA TYR A 107 10.90 -4.16 -11.12
C TYR A 107 10.36 -5.04 -12.25
N LYS A 108 9.34 -4.57 -12.97
CA LYS A 108 8.67 -5.32 -14.05
C LYS A 108 8.21 -6.73 -13.61
N ASN A 109 7.58 -6.85 -12.45
CA ASN A 109 7.18 -8.10 -11.80
C ASN A 109 8.32 -9.02 -11.32
N HIS A 110 9.58 -8.58 -11.36
CA HIS A 110 10.75 -9.32 -10.86
C HIS A 110 11.37 -8.65 -9.64
N LEU A 111 12.39 -9.30 -9.05
CA LEU A 111 13.27 -8.77 -8.00
C LEU A 111 12.64 -8.56 -6.61
N ARG A 112 11.35 -8.88 -6.40
CA ARG A 112 10.69 -8.80 -5.08
C ARG A 112 11.45 -9.52 -3.96
N ASN A 113 12.13 -10.62 -4.30
CA ASN A 113 12.84 -11.49 -3.37
C ASN A 113 14.28 -11.02 -3.05
N TRP A 114 14.72 -9.87 -3.55
CA TRP A 114 16.04 -9.35 -3.22
C TRP A 114 16.11 -8.92 -1.74
N PRO A 115 17.21 -9.21 -1.02
CA PRO A 115 17.29 -9.08 0.43
C PRO A 115 17.63 -7.64 0.87
N GLY A 116 16.92 -6.66 0.31
CA GLY A 116 17.14 -5.24 0.57
C GLY A 116 16.26 -4.36 -0.32
N ILE A 117 16.31 -3.06 -0.06
CA ILE A 117 15.66 -2.04 -0.89
C ILE A 117 16.73 -1.41 -1.77
N TYR A 118 16.52 -1.47 -3.09
CA TYR A 118 17.46 -0.99 -4.10
C TYR A 118 16.79 0.07 -4.95
N ALA A 119 17.57 1.00 -5.49
CA ALA A 119 17.08 2.10 -6.34
C ALA A 119 17.73 2.06 -7.73
N CYS A 120 16.94 2.23 -8.78
CA CYS A 120 17.47 2.40 -10.14
C CYS A 120 18.32 3.68 -10.23
N LYS A 121 19.49 3.59 -10.87
CA LYS A 121 20.44 4.72 -11.00
C LYS A 121 19.83 5.92 -11.75
N THR A 122 18.96 5.67 -12.71
CA THR A 122 18.30 6.69 -13.54
C THR A 122 16.79 6.63 -13.32
N VAL A 123 16.15 7.81 -13.19
CA VAL A 123 14.69 7.97 -13.20
C VAL A 123 14.26 7.91 -14.66
N TYR A 124 13.37 6.97 -15.03
CA TYR A 124 12.80 6.88 -16.38
C TYR A 124 11.51 7.68 -16.46
#